data_AF-A0AAV8YMG3-F1
#
_entry.id   AF-A0AAV8YMG3-F1
#
_cell.length_a   1.000
_cell.length_b   1.000
_cell.length_c   1.000
_cell.angle_alpha   90.00
_cell.angle_beta   90.00
_cell.angle_gamma   90.00
#
_symmetry.space_group_name_H-M   'P 1'
#
loop_
_entity.id
_entity.type
_entity.pdbx_description
1 polymer ?
#
loop_
_entity_poly.entity_id
_entity_poly.type
_entity_poly.pdbx_seq_one_letter_code
_entity_poly.pdbx_strand_id
1 'polypeptide(L)'
;MSNYFIKLENEHPDVATRYTQKLSLINNMDPYSLKDSQLSYSAADFPPVNNMDIVSYLVLTSYYTSEQMKAFKSLHAYKYFEAGFVSKCGVININNYMVVVANVKHSQRMNDPPLRLWIMCKIDGSIETAHCTCMVGVGEVCSHIGALLYPFFIYLLLPEI
;
A
#
# COMPACT_ATOMS: atom_id res chain seq x y z
N MET A 1 12.99 -13.04 7.24
CA MET A 1 11.78 -12.54 7.92
C MET A 1 12.09 -11.20 8.57
N SER A 2 11.21 -10.21 8.45
CA SER A 2 11.44 -8.90 9.07
C SER A 2 11.13 -8.90 10.57
N ASN A 3 11.72 -7.95 11.31
CA ASN A 3 11.37 -7.69 12.72
C ASN A 3 9.90 -7.32 12.91
N TYR A 4 9.23 -6.83 11.86
CA TYR A 4 7.81 -6.54 11.89
C TYR A 4 6.97 -7.82 11.97
N PHE A 5 7.31 -8.84 11.17
CA PHE A 5 6.58 -10.10 11.18
C PHE A 5 6.67 -10.82 12.53
N ILE A 6 7.87 -10.88 13.12
CA ILE A 6 8.07 -11.46 14.46
C ILE A 6 7.21 -10.75 15.51
N LYS A 7 7.12 -9.42 15.44
CA LYS A 7 6.26 -8.65 16.33
C LYS A 7 4.78 -8.97 16.10
N LEU A 8 4.37 -9.09 14.85
CA LEU A 8 2.99 -9.40 14.47
C LEU A 8 2.55 -10.78 14.96
N GLU A 9 3.41 -11.80 14.86
CA GLU A 9 3.13 -13.14 15.37
C GLU A 9 2.86 -13.16 16.88
N ASN A 10 3.57 -12.31 17.64
CA ASN A 10 3.42 -12.24 19.10
C ASN A 10 2.21 -11.42 19.54
N GLU A 11 1.94 -10.28 18.88
CA GLU A 11 0.91 -9.33 19.32
C GLU A 11 -0.47 -9.56 18.66
N HIS A 12 -0.48 -10.07 17.42
CA HIS A 12 -1.67 -10.14 16.57
C HIS A 12 -1.65 -11.39 15.66
N PRO A 13 -1.84 -12.60 16.22
CA PRO A 13 -1.66 -13.86 15.50
C PRO A 13 -2.64 -14.07 14.34
N ASP A 14 -3.85 -13.51 14.41
CA ASP A 14 -4.82 -13.54 13.30
C ASP A 14 -4.31 -12.74 12.08
N VAL A 15 -3.68 -11.60 12.35
CA VAL A 15 -3.09 -10.72 11.34
C VAL A 15 -1.82 -11.33 10.78
N ALA A 16 -1.01 -11.97 11.62
CA ALA A 16 0.17 -12.72 11.20
C ALA A 16 -0.20 -13.85 10.23
N THR A 17 -1.30 -14.55 10.50
CA THR A 17 -1.81 -15.59 9.60
C THR A 17 -2.18 -15.02 8.22
N ARG A 18 -2.95 -13.92 8.19
CA ARG A 18 -3.28 -13.23 6.92
C ARG A 18 -2.02 -12.73 6.22
N TYR A 19 -1.06 -12.17 6.96
CA TYR A 19 0.19 -11.69 6.41
C TYR A 19 0.99 -12.82 5.73
N THR A 20 1.13 -13.97 6.39
CA THR A 20 1.80 -15.16 5.84
C THR A 20 1.11 -15.67 4.57
N GLN A 21 -0.22 -15.67 4.54
CA GLN A 21 -0.97 -16.03 3.32
C GLN A 21 -0.60 -15.12 2.14
N LYS A 22 -0.47 -13.80 2.37
CA LYS A 22 -0.01 -12.89 1.31
C LYS A 22 1.43 -13.17 0.89
N LEU A 23 2.34 -13.39 1.86
CA LEU A 23 3.74 -13.69 1.56
C LEU A 23 3.89 -14.95 0.70
N SER A 24 3.02 -15.95 0.89
CA SER A 24 3.04 -17.18 0.10
C SER A 24 2.85 -16.94 -1.41
N LEU A 25 2.18 -15.85 -1.80
CA LEU A 25 1.96 -15.47 -3.20
C LEU A 25 3.23 -14.89 -3.86
N ILE A 26 4.14 -14.36 -3.05
CA ILE A 26 5.38 -13.68 -3.48
C ILE A 26 6.63 -14.44 -3.03
N ASN A 27 6.63 -15.77 -3.17
CA ASN A 27 7.75 -16.66 -2.83
C ASN A 27 8.22 -16.56 -1.36
N ASN A 28 7.31 -16.24 -0.44
CA ASN A 28 7.61 -15.98 0.97
C ASN A 28 8.64 -14.85 1.18
N MET A 29 8.76 -13.95 0.20
CA MET A 29 9.61 -12.77 0.29
C MET A 29 8.86 -11.68 1.07
N ASP A 30 9.40 -11.28 2.22
CA ASP A 30 8.83 -10.20 3.03
C ASP A 30 9.17 -8.83 2.40
N PRO A 31 8.18 -8.05 1.91
CA PRO A 31 8.44 -6.76 1.27
C PRO A 31 9.14 -5.76 2.20
N TYR A 32 9.02 -5.92 3.52
CA TYR A 32 9.71 -5.08 4.50
C TYR A 32 11.17 -5.44 4.73
N SER A 33 11.65 -6.53 4.15
CA SER A 33 13.06 -6.96 4.14
C SER A 33 13.76 -6.66 2.81
N LEU A 34 13.06 -6.11 1.82
CA LEU A 34 13.64 -5.73 0.54
C LEU A 34 14.70 -4.64 0.71
N LYS A 35 15.82 -4.80 0.01
CA LYS A 35 16.86 -3.77 -0.10
C LYS A 35 16.53 -2.84 -1.26
N ASP A 36 16.97 -1.60 -1.12
CA ASP A 36 16.88 -0.56 -2.17
C ASP A 36 17.39 -1.02 -3.54
N SER A 37 18.47 -1.80 -3.57
CA SER A 37 19.07 -2.31 -4.82
C SER A 37 18.18 -3.31 -5.56
N GLN A 38 17.12 -3.80 -4.93
CA GLN A 38 16.16 -4.74 -5.52
C GLN A 38 14.93 -4.02 -6.08
N LEU A 39 14.80 -2.72 -5.84
CA LEU A 39 13.64 -1.92 -6.23
C LEU A 39 13.96 -1.12 -7.49
N SER A 40 13.01 -1.10 -8.42
CA SER A 40 12.98 -0.12 -9.50
C SER A 40 12.25 1.14 -9.04
N TYR A 41 12.70 2.28 -9.54
CA TYR A 41 12.08 3.59 -9.36
C TYR A 41 11.64 4.21 -10.69
N SER A 42 11.71 3.43 -11.78
CA SER A 42 11.26 3.86 -13.11
C SER A 42 9.73 3.84 -13.16
N ALA A 43 9.13 4.95 -13.63
CA ALA A 43 7.67 5.06 -13.78
C ALA A 43 7.08 3.96 -14.68
N ALA A 44 7.86 3.45 -15.66
CA ALA A 44 7.41 2.41 -16.58
C ALA A 44 7.25 1.03 -15.93
N ASP A 45 7.89 0.80 -14.78
CA ASP A 45 7.84 -0.48 -14.07
C ASP A 45 6.68 -0.54 -13.06
N PHE A 46 5.97 0.58 -12.85
CA PHE A 46 4.84 0.65 -11.95
C PHE A 46 3.60 -0.03 -12.55
N PRO A 47 2.74 -0.64 -11.71
CA PRO A 47 1.54 -1.31 -12.19
C PRO A 47 0.56 -0.31 -12.84
N PRO A 48 -0.12 -0.70 -13.93
CA PRO A 48 -1.07 0.15 -14.64
C PRO A 48 -2.43 0.21 -13.91
N VAL A 49 -2.40 0.56 -12.63
CA VAL A 49 -3.59 0.64 -11.76
C VAL A 49 -4.50 1.77 -12.23
N ASN A 50 -5.77 1.46 -12.49
CA ASN A 50 -6.77 2.45 -12.86
C ASN A 50 -7.78 2.73 -11.72
N ASN A 51 -8.65 3.73 -11.92
CA ASN A 51 -9.64 4.14 -10.92
C ASN A 51 -10.64 3.04 -10.56
N MET A 52 -11.04 2.21 -11.53
CA MET A 52 -11.93 1.08 -11.30
C MET A 52 -11.25 -0.01 -10.47
N ASP A 53 -9.95 -0.25 -10.66
CA ASP A 53 -9.19 -1.20 -9.84
C ASP A 53 -9.12 -0.72 -8.39
N ILE A 54 -8.85 0.59 -8.18
CA ILE A 54 -8.81 1.21 -6.85
C ILE A 54 -10.17 1.13 -6.17
N VAL A 55 -11.25 1.50 -6.87
CA VAL A 55 -12.61 1.43 -6.32
C VAL A 55 -13.01 -0.02 -6.07
N SER A 56 -12.69 -0.94 -6.99
CA SER A 56 -13.00 -2.37 -6.83
C SER A 56 -12.27 -2.95 -5.63
N TYR A 57 -10.98 -2.68 -5.47
CA TYR A 57 -10.23 -3.07 -4.27
C TYR A 57 -10.85 -2.50 -3.01
N LEU A 58 -11.13 -1.20 -2.99
CA LEU A 58 -11.70 -0.56 -1.81
C LEU A 58 -13.14 -0.97 -1.51
N VAL A 59 -13.91 -1.46 -2.48
CA VAL A 59 -15.28 -1.95 -2.26
C VAL A 59 -15.25 -3.43 -1.88
N LEU A 60 -14.54 -4.26 -2.65
CA LEU A 60 -14.52 -5.72 -2.53
C LEU A 60 -13.67 -6.20 -1.34
N THR A 61 -12.59 -5.48 -1.01
CA THR A 61 -11.73 -5.82 0.14
C THR A 61 -12.25 -5.20 1.44
N SER A 62 -13.34 -4.42 1.40
CA SER A 62 -13.71 -3.59 2.53
C SER A 62 -14.59 -4.22 3.60
N TYR A 63 -14.06 -4.18 4.83
CA TYR A 63 -14.77 -3.95 6.09
C TYR A 63 -15.10 -2.46 6.30
N TYR A 64 -15.35 -1.70 5.23
CA TYR A 64 -15.60 -0.27 5.33
C TYR A 64 -17.05 -0.01 5.70
N THR A 65 -17.26 0.87 6.68
CA THR A 65 -18.53 1.58 6.75
C THR A 65 -18.60 2.59 5.59
N SER A 66 -19.81 2.96 5.18
CA SER A 66 -20.05 3.97 4.13
C SER A 66 -19.29 5.29 4.37
N GLU A 67 -18.96 5.60 5.62
CA GLU A 67 -18.22 6.78 6.06
C GLU A 67 -16.73 6.72 5.72
N GLN A 68 -16.09 5.57 5.89
CA GLN A 68 -14.68 5.41 5.52
C GLN A 68 -14.51 5.47 3.98
N MET A 69 -15.52 5.01 3.22
CA MET A 69 -15.52 5.08 1.75
C MET A 69 -15.69 6.53 1.29
N LYS A 70 -16.51 7.30 2.02
CA LYS A 70 -16.59 8.75 1.87
C LYS A 70 -15.26 9.42 2.21
N ALA A 71 -14.53 8.98 3.23
CA ALA A 71 -13.23 9.53 3.62
C ALA A 71 -12.13 9.34 2.56
N PHE A 72 -12.09 8.16 1.91
CA PHE A 72 -11.24 7.93 0.75
C PHE A 72 -11.60 8.88 -0.41
N LYS A 73 -12.91 9.03 -0.70
CA LYS A 73 -13.42 9.96 -1.72
C LYS A 73 -13.28 11.44 -1.35
N SER A 74 -13.22 11.80 -0.07
CA SER A 74 -13.35 13.19 0.44
C SER A 74 -12.02 13.89 0.69
N LEU A 75 -11.02 13.69 -0.18
CA LEU A 75 -9.73 14.39 -0.15
C LEU A 75 -8.81 14.06 1.05
N HIS A 76 -9.12 13.17 1.98
CA HIS A 76 -8.15 12.89 3.06
C HIS A 76 -6.91 12.17 2.54
N ALA A 77 -7.07 11.14 1.70
CA ALA A 77 -5.96 10.48 1.01
C ALA A 77 -5.17 11.46 0.11
N TYR A 78 -5.89 12.36 -0.57
CA TYR A 78 -5.30 13.45 -1.34
C TYR A 78 -4.44 14.37 -0.48
N LYS A 79 -4.93 14.81 0.69
CA LYS A 79 -4.17 15.69 1.60
C LYS A 79 -2.86 15.06 2.07
N TYR A 80 -2.82 13.73 2.28
CA TYR A 80 -1.57 13.02 2.58
C TYR A 80 -0.61 13.00 1.39
N PHE A 81 -1.14 12.79 0.19
CA PHE A 81 -0.37 12.82 -1.04
C PHE A 81 0.18 14.23 -1.34
N GLU A 82 -0.70 15.23 -1.37
CA GLU A 82 -0.42 16.66 -1.61
C GLU A 82 0.57 17.22 -0.60
N ALA A 83 0.51 16.78 0.67
CA ALA A 83 1.44 17.22 1.69
C ALA A 83 2.82 16.53 1.63
N GLY A 84 3.07 15.69 0.61
CA GLY A 84 4.37 15.05 0.36
C GLY A 84 4.73 13.97 1.39
N PHE A 85 3.73 13.30 1.97
CA PHE A 85 3.97 12.33 3.04
C PHE A 85 4.54 11.01 2.51
N VAL A 86 4.36 10.72 1.22
CA VAL A 86 4.96 9.57 0.52
C VAL A 86 6.37 9.96 0.06
N SER A 87 7.40 9.46 0.76
CA SER A 87 8.78 9.92 0.52
C SER A 87 9.57 9.04 -0.44
N LYS A 88 9.25 7.75 -0.51
CA LYS A 88 9.98 6.77 -1.31
C LYS A 88 9.02 5.70 -1.77
N CYS A 89 8.93 5.52 -3.08
CA CYS A 89 8.06 4.53 -3.70
C CYS A 89 8.88 3.74 -4.71
N GLY A 90 9.01 2.43 -4.51
CA GLY A 90 9.74 1.55 -5.42
C GLY A 90 8.92 0.32 -5.74
N VAL A 91 9.22 -0.32 -6.86
CA VAL A 91 8.50 -1.49 -7.35
C VAL A 91 9.46 -2.66 -7.56
N ILE A 92 8.99 -3.86 -7.28
CA ILE A 92 9.66 -5.12 -7.62
C ILE A 92 8.65 -6.08 -8.22
N ASN A 93 9.07 -6.80 -9.25
CA ASN A 93 8.27 -7.86 -9.85
C ASN A 93 8.65 -9.19 -9.21
N ILE A 94 7.67 -9.87 -8.62
CA ILE A 94 7.82 -11.17 -7.98
C ILE A 94 6.71 -12.08 -8.51
N ASN A 95 7.09 -13.15 -9.22
CA ASN A 95 6.15 -14.02 -9.95
C ASN A 95 5.28 -13.21 -10.92
N ASN A 96 3.95 -13.33 -10.80
CA ASN A 96 2.97 -12.61 -11.62
C ASN A 96 2.45 -11.33 -10.93
N TYR A 97 3.15 -10.87 -9.90
CA TYR A 97 2.77 -9.73 -9.11
C TYR A 97 3.81 -8.61 -9.17
N MET A 98 3.31 -7.39 -9.22
CA MET A 98 4.06 -6.15 -9.04
C MET A 98 3.85 -5.69 -7.60
N VAL A 99 4.92 -5.69 -6.81
CA VAL A 99 4.87 -5.26 -5.40
C VAL A 99 5.45 -3.85 -5.31
N VAL A 100 4.58 -2.90 -4.97
CA VAL A 100 4.95 -1.51 -4.72
C VAL A 100 5.20 -1.34 -3.23
N VAL A 101 6.37 -0.88 -2.84
CA VAL A 101 6.74 -0.57 -1.46
C VAL A 101 6.90 0.92 -1.27
N ALA A 102 6.40 1.45 -0.16
CA ALA A 102 6.52 2.86 0.15
C ALA A 102 6.67 3.19 1.64
N ASN A 103 7.21 4.38 1.89
CA ASN A 103 7.27 5.00 3.20
C ASN A 103 6.33 6.21 3.27
N VAL A 104 5.49 6.26 4.30
CA VAL A 104 4.51 7.34 4.51
C VAL A 104 4.62 7.89 5.93
N LYS A 105 4.73 9.21 6.07
CA LYS A 105 4.76 9.86 7.39
C LYS A 105 3.40 9.76 8.10
N HIS A 106 3.42 9.86 9.42
CA HIS A 106 2.19 9.99 10.22
C HIS A 106 1.62 11.42 10.11
N SER A 107 0.31 11.60 9.85
CA SER A 107 -0.34 12.94 9.83
C SER A 107 -0.15 13.72 11.13
N GLN A 108 -0.30 13.04 12.26
CA GLN A 108 -0.37 13.67 13.57
C GLN A 108 0.94 13.58 14.36
N ARG A 109 1.88 12.73 13.91
CA ARG A 109 3.15 12.45 14.60
C ARG A 109 4.32 12.59 13.63
N MET A 110 4.54 13.80 13.13
CA MET A 110 5.51 14.06 12.06
C MET A 110 6.97 13.74 12.45
N ASN A 111 7.27 13.67 13.75
CA ASN A 111 8.60 13.33 14.27
C ASN A 111 8.80 11.82 14.48
N ASP A 112 7.74 11.01 14.38
CA ASP A 112 7.86 9.56 14.47
C ASP A 112 8.47 8.99 13.18
N PRO A 113 9.15 7.84 13.24
CA PRO A 113 9.62 7.14 12.06
C PRO A 113 8.48 6.93 11.04
N PRO A 114 8.74 7.08 9.73
CA PRO A 114 7.74 6.83 8.71
C PRO A 114 7.16 5.40 8.81
N LEU A 115 5.87 5.29 8.54
CA LEU A 115 5.21 4.01 8.37
C LEU A 115 5.66 3.37 7.07
N ARG A 116 5.77 2.05 7.09
CA ARG A 116 6.06 1.26 5.90
C ARG A 116 4.76 0.65 5.41
N LEU A 117 4.60 0.60 4.10
CA LEU A 117 3.47 -0.06 3.48
C LEU A 117 3.84 -0.63 2.13
N TRP A 118 3.05 -1.59 1.68
CA TRP A 118 3.19 -2.17 0.36
C TRP A 118 1.84 -2.54 -0.23
N ILE A 119 1.78 -2.57 -1.55
CA ILE A 119 0.62 -2.95 -2.34
C ILE A 119 1.07 -4.01 -3.34
N MET A 120 0.28 -5.05 -3.50
CA MET A 120 0.52 -6.10 -4.48
C MET A 120 -0.54 -6.02 -5.57
N CYS A 121 -0.08 -5.77 -6.79
CA CYS A 121 -0.92 -5.69 -7.97
C CYS A 121 -0.59 -6.86 -8.91
N LYS A 122 -1.59 -7.28 -9.70
CA LYS A 122 -1.36 -8.09 -10.89
C LYS A 122 -0.77 -7.22 -12.01
N ILE A 123 -0.22 -7.88 -13.02
CA ILE A 123 0.31 -7.23 -14.22
C ILE A 123 -0.72 -6.38 -14.98
N ASP A 124 -2.01 -6.65 -14.79
CA ASP A 124 -3.12 -5.93 -15.43
C ASP A 124 -3.57 -4.68 -14.65
N GLY A 125 -2.95 -4.39 -13.51
CA GLY A 125 -3.31 -3.25 -12.64
C GLY A 125 -4.25 -3.61 -11.49
N SER A 126 -4.84 -4.81 -11.48
CA SER A 126 -5.74 -5.24 -10.39
C SER A 126 -4.99 -5.30 -9.06
N ILE A 127 -5.52 -4.64 -8.03
CA ILE A 127 -4.94 -4.66 -6.68
C ILE A 127 -5.47 -5.88 -5.93
N GLU A 128 -4.57 -6.75 -5.48
CA GLU A 128 -4.93 -7.98 -4.78
C GLU A 128 -4.94 -7.79 -3.27
N THR A 129 -3.95 -7.10 -2.73
CA THR A 129 -3.86 -6.80 -1.29
C THR A 129 -2.93 -5.63 -1.05
N ALA A 130 -3.08 -5.01 0.11
CA ALA A 130 -2.14 -4.06 0.64
C ALA A 130 -1.86 -4.35 2.12
N HIS A 131 -0.78 -3.77 2.62
CA HIS A 131 -0.42 -3.87 4.02
C HIS A 131 0.26 -2.59 4.49
N CYS A 132 -0.07 -2.14 5.70
CA CYS A 132 0.56 -0.98 6.31
C CYS A 132 0.93 -1.30 7.76
N THR A 133 2.07 -0.80 8.22
CA THR A 133 2.52 -0.99 9.61
C THR A 133 1.77 -0.13 10.63
N CYS A 134 0.76 0.66 10.22
CA CYS A 134 0.00 1.48 11.17
C CYS A 134 -0.94 0.62 12.01
N MET A 135 -1.33 1.13 13.18
CA MET A 135 -2.21 0.43 14.13
C MET A 135 -3.56 0.00 13.50
N VAL A 136 -4.10 0.82 12.58
CA VAL A 136 -5.32 0.54 11.81
C VAL A 136 -5.04 -0.29 10.54
N GLY A 137 -3.77 -0.41 10.15
CA GLY A 137 -3.29 -1.07 8.93
C GLY A 137 -3.43 -2.59 8.94
N VAL A 138 -3.81 -3.15 10.09
CA VAL A 138 -4.29 -4.52 10.27
C VAL A 138 -5.48 -4.87 9.37
N GLY A 139 -6.27 -3.85 8.99
CA GLY A 139 -7.39 -3.97 8.05
C GLY A 139 -7.03 -3.75 6.57
N GLU A 140 -5.74 -3.59 6.23
CA GLU A 140 -5.24 -3.56 4.83
C GLU A 140 -5.64 -2.34 4.00
N VAL A 141 -6.30 -1.37 4.62
CA VAL A 141 -6.99 -0.30 3.91
C VAL A 141 -6.95 1.04 4.64
N CYS A 142 -5.90 1.34 5.40
CA CYS A 142 -5.81 2.61 6.10
C CYS A 142 -5.66 3.80 5.11
N SER A 143 -5.83 5.03 5.62
CA SER A 143 -5.62 6.25 4.82
C SER A 143 -4.22 6.35 4.19
N HIS A 144 -3.21 5.67 4.77
CA HIS A 144 -1.86 5.61 4.18
C HIS A 144 -1.81 4.74 2.91
N ILE A 145 -2.58 3.64 2.86
CA ILE A 145 -2.75 2.88 1.61
C ILE A 145 -3.44 3.75 0.57
N GLY A 146 -4.48 4.46 0.99
CA GLY A 146 -5.17 5.41 0.10
C GLY A 146 -4.25 6.48 -0.46
N ALA A 147 -3.33 7.02 0.34
CA ALA A 147 -2.35 8.00 -0.10
C ALA A 147 -1.36 7.45 -1.14
N LEU A 148 -1.00 6.16 -1.06
CA LEU A 148 -0.17 5.52 -2.09
C LEU A 148 -0.96 5.20 -3.37
N LEU A 149 -2.24 4.85 -3.26
CA LEU A 149 -3.11 4.62 -4.42
C LEU A 149 -3.48 5.91 -5.16
N TYR A 150 -3.46 7.05 -4.47
CA TYR A 150 -3.88 8.34 -5.01
C TYR A 150 -3.06 8.86 -6.20
N PRO A 151 -1.72 8.74 -6.28
CA PRO A 151 -0.98 9.12 -7.48
C PRO A 151 -1.46 8.37 -8.73
N PHE A 152 -1.74 7.06 -8.64
CA PHE A 152 -2.34 6.29 -9.74
C PHE A 152 -3.72 6.83 -10.14
N PHE A 153 -4.45 7.42 -9.19
CA PHE A 153 -5.75 8.06 -9.40
C PHE A 153 -5.65 9.42 -10.12
N ILE A 154 -4.58 10.21 -9.90
CA ILE A 154 -4.40 11.55 -10.50
C ILE A 154 -3.96 11.50 -11.96
N TYR A 155 -3.17 10.51 -12.39
CA TYR A 155 -2.63 10.46 -13.76
C TYR A 155 -3.71 10.43 -14.88
N LEU A 156 -4.99 10.26 -14.53
CA LEU A 156 -6.14 10.38 -15.46
C LEU A 156 -6.96 11.67 -15.32
N LEU A 157 -6.76 12.47 -14.26
CA LEU A 157 -7.51 13.72 -14.03
C LEU A 157 -6.74 14.98 -14.42
N LEU A 158 -5.41 14.90 -14.57
CA LEU A 158 -4.58 15.97 -15.13
C LEU A 158 -3.56 15.35 -16.10
N PRO A 159 -3.92 15.17 -17.38
CA PRO A 159 -2.98 14.66 -18.38
C PRO A 159 -1.85 15.63 -18.73
N GLU A 160 -1.82 16.84 -18.18
CA GLU A 160 -0.78 17.84 -18.46
C GLU A 160 -0.38 18.63 -17.20
N ILE A 161 0.74 18.23 -16.58
CA ILE A 161 1.76 19.13 -16.03
C ILE A 161 3.13 18.54 -16.38
#